data_AF-A0A931ZTC0-F1
#
_entry.id   AF-A0A931ZTC0-F1
#
_cell.length_a   1.000
_cell.length_b   1.000
_cell.length_c   1.000
_cell.angle_alpha   90.00
_cell.angle_beta   90.00
_cell.angle_gamma   90.00
#
_symmetry.space_group_name_H-M   'P 1'
#
loop_
_entity.id
_entity.type
_entity.pdbx_description
1 polymer ?
#
loop_
_entity_poly.entity_id
_entity_poly.type
_entity_poly.pdbx_seq_one_letter_code
_entity_poly.pdbx_strand_id
1 'polypeptide(L)'
;MGIWDVPPLMDGGSITAPRGGFYNLKGEWDVENVGVAPDVPVEQTPKDVAAGRDPQLERAVEEALKLLEPQKVEILAEPAPPVRAQRPGQVRR
;
A
#
# COMPACT_ATOMS: atom_id res chain seq x y z
N MET A 1 -5.30 -5.00 -15.36
CA MET A 1 -5.12 -6.37 -15.87
C MET A 1 -6.47 -7.01 -16.11
N GLY A 2 -6.75 -7.43 -17.34
CA GLY A 2 -7.86 -8.35 -17.53
C GLY A 2 -8.08 -8.83 -18.96
N ILE A 3 -9.03 -9.76 -19.05
CA ILE A 3 -9.36 -10.56 -20.22
C ILE A 3 -10.86 -10.41 -20.46
N TRP A 4 -11.23 -9.97 -21.66
CA TRP A 4 -12.63 -9.78 -22.07
C TRP A 4 -12.76 -9.96 -23.59
N ASP A 5 -13.97 -10.32 -24.02
CA ASP A 5 -14.39 -10.50 -25.41
C ASP A 5 -13.43 -11.37 -26.24
N VAL A 6 -12.97 -12.47 -25.64
CA VAL A 6 -12.18 -13.49 -26.33
C VAL A 6 -13.14 -14.50 -26.97
N PRO A 7 -13.18 -14.60 -28.31
CA PRO A 7 -14.12 -15.49 -28.98
C PRO A 7 -13.77 -16.97 -28.73
N PRO A 8 -14.78 -17.87 -28.70
CA PRO A 8 -14.55 -19.30 -28.60
C PRO A 8 -13.92 -19.86 -29.89
N LEU A 9 -13.28 -21.02 -29.77
CA LEU A 9 -12.75 -21.77 -30.90
C LEU A 9 -13.85 -22.61 -31.58
N MET A 10 -13.65 -22.98 -32.85
CA MET A 10 -14.65 -23.73 -33.63
C MET A 10 -14.95 -25.14 -33.09
N ASP A 11 -14.03 -25.72 -32.31
CA ASP A 11 -14.18 -27.02 -31.65
C ASP A 11 -14.83 -26.91 -30.25
N GLY A 12 -15.24 -25.71 -29.85
CA GLY A 12 -15.79 -25.43 -28.52
C GLY A 12 -14.74 -25.15 -27.44
N GLY A 13 -13.45 -25.11 -27.80
CA GLY A 13 -12.38 -24.70 -26.90
C GLY A 13 -12.40 -23.20 -26.57
N SER A 14 -11.63 -22.80 -25.56
CA SER A 14 -11.46 -21.41 -25.14
C SER A 14 -9.99 -21.04 -25.05
N ILE A 15 -9.66 -19.79 -25.37
CA ILE A 15 -8.34 -19.19 -25.11
C ILE A 15 -8.49 -17.97 -24.21
N THR A 16 -7.38 -17.51 -23.66
CA THR A 16 -7.30 -16.23 -22.96
C THR A 16 -6.29 -15.33 -23.67
N ALA A 17 -6.61 -14.05 -23.78
CA ALA A 17 -5.70 -13.04 -24.31
C ALA A 17 -5.82 -11.77 -23.44
N PRO A 18 -4.74 -11.35 -22.76
CA PRO A 18 -4.78 -10.14 -21.95
C PRO A 18 -4.98 -8.92 -22.85
N ARG A 19 -5.94 -8.06 -22.53
CA ARG A 19 -6.29 -6.87 -23.33
C ARG A 19 -6.08 -5.55 -22.61
N GLY A 20 -5.94 -5.54 -21.30
CA GLY A 20 -5.69 -4.33 -20.53
C GLY A 20 -4.56 -4.50 -19.54
N GLY A 21 -3.48 -3.74 -19.71
CA GLY A 21 -2.38 -3.65 -18.75
C GLY A 21 -2.64 -2.59 -17.66
N PHE A 22 -1.72 -2.47 -16.71
CA PHE A 22 -1.79 -1.51 -15.61
C PHE A 22 -0.61 -0.52 -15.70
N TYR A 23 -0.88 0.77 -15.45
CA TYR A 23 0.14 1.80 -15.36
C TYR A 23 0.10 2.47 -13.99
N ASN A 24 1.26 2.85 -13.47
CA ASN A 24 1.37 3.57 -12.22
C ASN A 24 0.96 5.05 -12.36
N LEU A 25 0.95 5.78 -11.24
CA LEU A 25 0.62 7.22 -11.24
C LEU A 25 1.62 8.10 -12.03
N LYS A 26 2.76 7.54 -12.44
CA LYS A 26 3.77 8.19 -13.29
C LYS A 26 3.59 7.88 -14.78
N GLY A 27 2.59 7.05 -15.14
CA GLY A 27 2.32 6.66 -16.52
C GLY A 27 3.23 5.57 -17.06
N GLU A 28 3.96 4.85 -16.19
CA GLU A 28 4.83 3.75 -16.58
C GLU A 28 4.06 2.42 -16.47
N TRP A 29 4.32 1.47 -17.38
CA TRP A 29 3.83 0.09 -17.22
C TRP A 29 4.33 -0.46 -15.89
N ASP A 30 3.41 -0.94 -15.07
CA ASP A 30 3.71 -1.37 -13.70
C ASP A 30 3.18 -2.78 -13.47
N VAL A 31 3.86 -3.54 -12.60
CA VAL A 31 3.57 -4.95 -12.23
C VAL A 31 3.77 -5.98 -13.36
N GLU A 32 3.58 -5.63 -14.63
CA GLU A 32 3.75 -6.51 -15.79
C GLU A 32 5.19 -7.08 -15.86
N ASN A 33 5.33 -8.41 -15.85
CA ASN A 33 6.62 -9.16 -15.84
C ASN A 33 7.57 -8.91 -14.65
N VAL A 34 7.21 -8.04 -13.71
CA VAL A 34 8.08 -7.69 -12.56
C VAL A 34 7.41 -8.05 -11.22
N GLY A 35 6.07 -8.08 -11.18
CA GLY A 35 5.31 -8.30 -9.96
C GLY A 35 5.34 -7.08 -9.04
N VAL A 36 5.02 -7.30 -7.77
CA VAL A 36 5.13 -6.28 -6.71
C VAL A 36 6.10 -6.80 -5.67
N ALA A 37 7.19 -6.08 -5.44
CA ALA A 37 8.17 -6.45 -4.43
C ALA A 37 7.57 -6.29 -3.02
N PRO A 38 7.80 -7.24 -2.09
CA PRO A 38 7.39 -7.07 -0.71
C PRO A 38 8.27 -6.03 -0.01
N ASP A 39 7.70 -5.27 0.92
CA ASP A 39 8.48 -4.37 1.79
C ASP A 39 9.42 -5.16 2.70
N VAL A 40 8.98 -6.35 3.11
CA VAL A 40 9.73 -7.28 3.95
C VAL A 40 9.82 -8.63 3.23
N PRO A 41 10.99 -9.00 2.66
CA PRO A 41 11.16 -10.30 2.03
C PRO A 41 11.23 -11.40 3.08
N VAL A 42 10.34 -12.40 2.96
CA VAL A 42 10.29 -13.57 3.84
C VAL A 42 10.15 -14.82 2.98
N GLU A 43 11.17 -15.68 3.03
CA GLU A 43 11.20 -16.92 2.27
C GLU A 43 10.45 -18.04 3.01
N GLN A 44 9.60 -18.79 2.32
CA GLN A 44 9.04 -20.03 2.83
C GLN A 44 9.88 -21.23 2.39
N THR A 45 10.88 -21.61 3.20
CA THR A 45 11.73 -22.75 2.82
C THR A 45 10.97 -24.07 2.96
N PRO A 46 11.23 -25.08 2.10
CA PRO A 46 10.60 -26.39 2.22
C PRO A 46 10.83 -27.06 3.57
N LYS A 47 11.99 -26.81 4.20
CA LYS A 47 12.32 -27.33 5.53
C LYS A 47 11.39 -26.77 6.60
N ASP A 48 11.09 -25.47 6.54
CA ASP A 48 10.22 -24.80 7.51
C ASP A 48 8.78 -25.27 7.35
N VAL A 49 8.28 -25.30 6.11
CA VAL A 49 6.93 -25.77 5.79
C VAL A 49 6.75 -27.24 6.19
N ALA A 50 7.74 -28.10 5.91
CA ALA A 50 7.71 -29.50 6.32
C ALA A 50 7.75 -29.71 7.84
N ALA A 51 8.32 -28.75 8.58
CA ALA A 51 8.28 -28.73 10.04
C ALA A 51 6.97 -28.14 10.60
N GLY A 52 6.00 -27.79 9.74
CA GLY A 52 4.72 -27.19 10.13
C GLY A 52 4.81 -25.70 10.49
N ARG A 53 5.90 -25.01 10.11
CA ARG A 53 6.06 -23.56 10.33
C ARG A 53 5.56 -22.75 9.15
N ASP A 54 5.16 -21.52 9.42
CA ASP A 54 4.84 -20.49 8.42
C ASP A 54 5.62 -19.21 8.72
N PRO A 55 6.85 -19.07 8.18
CA PRO A 55 7.69 -17.90 8.42
C PRO A 55 7.05 -16.57 8.02
N GLN A 56 6.17 -16.57 7.00
CA GLN A 56 5.50 -15.34 6.55
C GLN A 56 4.46 -14.89 7.57
N LEU A 57 3.64 -15.82 8.08
CA LEU A 57 2.65 -15.50 9.12
C LEU A 57 3.33 -15.06 10.42
N GLU A 58 4.38 -15.78 10.84
CA GLU A 58 5.17 -15.43 12.02
C GLU A 58 5.74 -14.00 11.92
N ARG A 59 6.36 -13.67 10.78
CA ARG A 59 6.89 -12.31 10.54
C ARG A 59 5.79 -11.25 10.46
N ALA A 60 4.65 -11.57 9.84
CA ALA A 60 3.53 -10.63 9.75
C ALA A 60 2.98 -10.26 11.14
N VAL A 61 2.86 -11.23 12.04
CA VAL A 61 2.43 -10.99 13.42
C VAL A 61 3.47 -10.14 14.18
N GLU A 62 4.75 -10.44 14.01
CA GLU A 62 5.84 -9.67 14.63
C GLU A 62 5.80 -8.18 14.19
N GLU A 63 5.70 -7.92 12.88
CA GLU A 63 5.62 -6.55 12.36
C GLU A 63 4.33 -5.84 12.80
N ALA A 64 3.19 -6.54 12.84
CA ALA A 64 1.95 -5.98 13.33
C ALA A 64 2.05 -5.53 14.79
N LEU A 65 2.70 -6.33 15.65
CA LEU A 65 2.93 -5.98 17.06
C LEU A 65 3.86 -4.77 17.20
N LYS A 66 4.93 -4.68 16.39
CA LYS A 66 5.81 -3.49 16.37
C LYS A 66 5.06 -2.22 15.98
N LEU A 67 4.16 -2.30 15.00
CA LEU A 67 3.38 -1.15 14.54
C LEU A 67 2.35 -0.65 15.56
N LEU A 68 1.96 -1.49 16.52
CA LEU A 68 1.06 -1.11 17.62
C LEU A 68 1.78 -0.38 18.76
N GLU A 69 3.11 -0.41 18.81
CA GLU A 69 3.85 0.38 19.79
C GLU A 69 3.52 1.87 19.60
N PRO A 70 3.33 2.62 20.70
CA PRO A 70 2.91 4.01 20.61
C PRO A 70 3.97 4.82 19.84
N GLN A 71 3.62 5.21 18.61
CA GLN A 71 4.42 6.16 17.86
C GLN A 71 4.39 7.49 18.59
N LYS A 72 5.57 8.05 18.86
CA LYS A 72 5.71 9.37 19.46
C LYS A 72 5.20 10.41 18.46
N VAL A 73 3.91 10.75 18.55
CA VAL A 73 3.35 11.89 17.82
C VAL A 73 3.86 13.15 18.51
N GLU A 74 4.78 13.86 17.88
CA GLU A 74 5.17 15.19 18.33
C GLU A 74 4.04 16.17 17.99
N ILE A 75 3.15 16.39 18.96
CA ILE A 75 2.14 17.43 18.87
C ILE A 75 2.88 18.76 18.92
N LEU A 76 3.05 19.39 17.76
CA LEU A 76 3.55 20.77 17.67
C LEU A 76 2.56 21.69 18.38
N ALA A 77 3.06 22.54 19.28
CA ALA A 77 2.24 23.56 19.91
C ALA A 77 1.68 24.51 18.84
N GLU A 78 0.41 24.87 18.97
CA GLU A 78 -0.20 25.88 18.10
C GLU A 78 0.62 27.18 18.17
N PRO A 79 1.01 27.77 17.03
CA PRO A 79 1.71 29.04 17.04
C PRO A 79 0.83 30.12 17.69
N ALA A 80 1.46 31.13 18.30
CA ALA A 80 0.71 32.25 18.86
C ALA A 80 -0.22 32.84 17.79
N PRO A 81 -1.49 33.17 18.14
CA PRO A 81 -2.42 33.74 17.18
C PRO A 81 -1.82 35.02 16.57
N PRO A 82 -2.07 35.30 15.28
CA PRO A 82 -1.59 36.52 14.66
C PRO A 82 -2.11 37.72 15.44
N VAL A 83 -1.24 38.73 15.65
CA VAL A 83 -1.64 39.99 16.26
C VAL A 83 -2.72 40.62 15.37
N ARG A 84 -3.98 40.51 15.78
CA ARG A 84 -5.09 41.12 15.07
C ARG A 84 -4.91 42.63 15.11
N ALA A 85 -4.98 43.28 13.95
CA ALA A 85 -5.01 44.73 13.88
C ALA A 85 -6.13 45.25 14.80
N GLN A 86 -5.78 46.15 15.72
CA GLN A 86 -6.78 46.79 16.56
C GLN A 86 -7.66 47.66 15.65
N ARG A 87 -8.98 47.56 15.79
CA ARG A 87 -9.88 48.51 15.12
C ARG A 87 -9.54 49.92 15.63
N PRO A 88 -9.32 50.91 14.74
CA PRO A 88 -9.15 52.29 15.17
C PRO A 88 -10.37 52.71 16.01
N GLY A 89 -10.14 53.10 17.27
CA GLY A 89 -11.16 53.58 18.20
C GLY A 89 -11.46 52.70 19.43
N GLN A 90 -10.89 51.50 19.55
CA GLN A 90 -11.09 50.66 20.75
C GLN A 90 -10.04 50.98 21.83
N VAL A 91 -10.04 52.22 22.34
CA VAL A 91 -9.29 52.59 23.54
C VAL A 91 -10.06 52.04 24.75
N ARG A 92 -9.41 51.17 25.54
CA ARG A 92 -9.93 50.77 26.86
C ARG A 92 -9.96 52.00 27.76
N ARG A 93 -11.13 52.35 28.30
CA ARG A 93 -11.22 53.14 29.53
C ARG A 93 -10.72 52.30 30.72
#